data_AF-A0A7S4BKF1-F1
#
_entry.id   AF-A0A7S4BKF1-F1
#
_cell.length_a   1.000
_cell.length_b   1.000
_cell.length_c   1.000
_cell.angle_alpha   90.00
_cell.angle_beta   90.00
_cell.angle_gamma   90.00
#
_symmetry.space_group_name_H-M   'P 1'
#
loop_
_entity.id
_entity.type
_entity.pdbx_description
1 polymer ?
#
loop_
_entity_poly.entity_id
_entity_poly.type
_entity_poly.pdbx_seq_one_letter_code
_entity_poly.pdbx_strand_id
1 'polypeptide(L)'
;MGWLQQILSPSNANKYTLAHLKSLHSTLSRTPVNERNKALIVESMRSMAELLIWGDKNDPSFFEFFLENNVLAVFWNILAHSHSLVQIKVQLVQTLSILIQNIEAGPSVYYILSNDHINNLIRHPFDLSNEELLAHYVSLLKAIALRLDEHTVQFFIASATAEGVGGAGVPRFALFDASLTLWTHEERMVRTAVRTIVLSICRVPDAAVRAFVSASATLPDVMISSLRADYAALLNGMSVATNGDGERLDEALQLLLDEMYFFNDLLEAGDGLLSNHLLSGFLTRLVLPLLVAPLTPLPPHLALPPPPPPLVAI
;
A
#
# COMPACT_ATOMS: atom_id res chain seq x y z
N MET A 1 -11.41 -17.20 -2.39
CA MET A 1 -12.01 -16.96 -3.73
C MET A 1 -13.31 -17.75 -4.00
N GLY A 2 -13.58 -18.90 -3.36
CA GLY A 2 -14.83 -19.66 -3.62
C GLY A 2 -16.14 -19.02 -3.14
N TRP A 3 -16.10 -18.16 -2.12
CA TRP A 3 -17.31 -17.53 -1.57
C TRP A 3 -17.85 -16.39 -2.46
N LEU A 4 -16.99 -15.70 -3.23
CA LEU A 4 -17.39 -14.67 -4.21
C LEU A 4 -18.19 -15.26 -5.38
N GLN A 5 -17.88 -16.47 -5.82
CA GLN A 5 -18.67 -17.18 -6.84
C GLN A 5 -20.06 -17.59 -6.32
N GLN A 6 -20.18 -17.83 -5.01
CA GLN A 6 -21.45 -18.13 -4.35
C GLN A 6 -22.36 -16.89 -4.25
N ILE A 7 -21.79 -15.68 -4.19
CA ILE A 7 -22.53 -14.40 -4.17
C ILE A 7 -23.24 -14.13 -5.50
N LEU A 8 -22.65 -14.54 -6.62
CA LEU A 8 -23.20 -14.34 -7.96
C LEU A 8 -24.24 -15.41 -8.36
N SER A 9 -24.54 -16.37 -7.47
CA SER A 9 -25.51 -17.44 -7.72
C SER A 9 -26.92 -17.06 -7.23
N PRO A 10 -28.01 -17.30 -8.00
CA PRO A 10 -29.35 -16.75 -7.69
C PRO A 10 -30.10 -17.44 -6.53
N SER A 11 -29.45 -18.25 -5.71
CA SER A 11 -30.15 -19.28 -4.92
C SER A 11 -30.67 -18.86 -3.53
N ASN A 12 -30.65 -17.58 -3.12
CA ASN A 12 -31.09 -17.19 -1.77
C ASN A 12 -31.87 -15.86 -1.72
N ALA A 13 -33.06 -15.82 -2.33
CA ALA A 13 -33.95 -14.65 -2.28
C ALA A 13 -34.30 -14.18 -0.84
N ASN A 14 -34.26 -15.08 0.15
CA ASN A 14 -34.52 -14.73 1.57
C ASN A 14 -33.30 -14.13 2.30
N LYS A 15 -32.09 -14.25 1.74
CA LYS A 15 -30.86 -13.74 2.40
C LYS A 15 -30.68 -12.25 2.17
N TYR A 16 -30.98 -11.76 0.96
CA TYR A 16 -30.75 -10.39 0.51
C TYR A 16 -31.96 -9.51 0.76
N THR A 17 -32.19 -9.13 2.02
CA THR A 17 -33.30 -8.26 2.39
C THR A 17 -32.83 -7.06 3.21
N LEU A 18 -33.48 -5.91 3.03
CA LEU A 18 -33.18 -4.70 3.80
C LEU A 18 -33.45 -4.90 5.30
N ALA A 19 -34.42 -5.75 5.66
CA ALA A 19 -34.70 -6.13 7.04
C ALA A 19 -33.51 -6.86 7.69
N HIS A 20 -32.81 -7.71 6.93
CA HIS A 20 -31.61 -8.38 7.40
C HIS A 20 -30.45 -7.39 7.57
N LEU A 21 -30.26 -6.44 6.64
CA LEU A 21 -29.24 -5.40 6.79
C LEU A 21 -29.49 -4.55 8.06
N LYS A 22 -30.75 -4.18 8.31
CA LYS A 22 -31.19 -3.45 9.52
C LYS A 22 -30.92 -4.23 10.80
N SER A 23 -31.18 -5.54 10.80
CA SER A 23 -30.92 -6.37 11.98
C SER A 23 -29.42 -6.52 12.26
N LEU A 24 -28.60 -6.70 11.22
CA LEU A 24 -27.14 -6.73 11.35
C LEU A 24 -26.59 -5.41 11.89
N HIS A 25 -27.08 -4.27 11.39
CA HIS A 25 -26.69 -2.95 11.90
C HIS A 25 -27.03 -2.78 13.39
N SER A 26 -28.24 -3.18 13.80
CA SER A 26 -28.62 -3.16 15.21
C SER A 26 -27.74 -4.08 16.05
N THR A 27 -27.38 -5.26 15.55
CA THR A 27 -26.49 -6.21 16.23
C THR A 27 -25.11 -5.60 16.43
N LEU A 28 -24.49 -5.08 15.37
CA LEU A 28 -23.16 -4.47 15.43
C LEU A 28 -23.12 -3.25 16.35
N SER A 29 -24.17 -2.42 16.34
CA SER A 29 -24.24 -1.19 17.13
C SER A 29 -24.43 -1.45 18.64
N ARG A 30 -25.09 -2.55 19.01
CA ARG A 30 -25.45 -2.84 20.41
C ARG A 30 -24.54 -3.87 21.08
N THR A 31 -23.81 -4.65 20.30
CA THR A 31 -23.00 -5.75 20.83
C THR A 31 -21.68 -5.22 21.40
N PRO A 32 -21.38 -5.44 22.70
CA PRO A 32 -20.11 -5.00 23.26
C PRO A 32 -18.96 -5.79 22.66
N VAL A 33 -17.88 -5.08 22.32
CA VAL A 33 -16.66 -5.63 21.72
C VAL A 33 -15.85 -6.37 22.79
N ASN A 34 -15.90 -7.70 22.77
CA ASN A 34 -15.17 -8.57 23.71
C ASN A 34 -14.97 -9.97 23.11
N GLU A 35 -14.16 -10.80 23.77
CA GLU A 35 -13.85 -12.17 23.35
C GLU A 35 -15.08 -13.07 23.15
N ARG A 36 -16.14 -12.88 23.95
CA ARG A 36 -17.34 -13.72 23.86
C ARG A 36 -18.14 -13.43 22.60
N ASN A 37 -18.19 -12.16 22.20
CA ASN A 37 -18.99 -11.69 21.08
C ASN A 37 -18.22 -11.60 19.76
N LYS A 38 -16.90 -11.84 19.77
CA LYS A 38 -16.03 -11.63 18.60
C LYS A 38 -16.53 -12.37 17.36
N ALA A 39 -16.96 -13.62 17.50
CA ALA A 39 -17.41 -14.43 16.37
C ALA A 39 -18.70 -13.86 15.75
N LEU A 40 -19.63 -13.39 16.57
CA LEU A 40 -20.85 -12.74 16.12
C LEU A 40 -20.55 -11.43 15.38
N ILE A 41 -19.63 -10.61 15.91
CA ILE A 41 -19.23 -9.34 15.31
C ILE A 41 -18.57 -9.58 13.95
N VAL A 42 -17.62 -10.52 13.88
CA VAL A 42 -16.92 -10.91 12.65
C VAL A 42 -17.90 -11.36 11.58
N GLU A 43 -18.80 -12.29 11.92
CA GLU A 43 -19.79 -12.81 11.00
C GLU A 43 -20.81 -11.75 10.55
N SER A 44 -21.21 -10.87 11.47
CA SER A 44 -22.13 -9.78 11.15
C SER A 44 -21.50 -8.75 10.19
N MET A 45 -20.22 -8.42 10.35
CA MET A 45 -19.49 -7.55 9.42
C MET A 45 -19.37 -8.19 8.03
N ARG A 46 -19.05 -9.48 7.96
CA ARG A 46 -18.95 -10.22 6.70
C ARG A 46 -20.30 -10.26 5.97
N SER A 47 -21.35 -10.68 6.68
CA SER A 47 -22.71 -10.72 6.14
C SER A 47 -23.21 -9.34 5.70
N MET A 48 -22.85 -8.28 6.42
CA MET A 48 -23.19 -6.91 6.02
C MET A 48 -22.51 -6.49 4.72
N ALA A 49 -21.20 -6.75 4.53
CA ALA A 49 -20.54 -6.44 3.26
C ALA A 49 -21.14 -7.22 2.09
N GLU A 50 -21.51 -8.48 2.28
CA GLU A 50 -22.20 -9.27 1.24
C GLU A 50 -23.52 -8.62 0.81
N LEU A 51 -24.33 -8.14 1.76
CA LEU A 51 -25.58 -7.44 1.48
C LEU A 51 -25.34 -6.11 0.76
N LEU A 52 -24.32 -5.35 1.16
CA LEU A 52 -24.00 -4.06 0.55
C LEU A 52 -23.49 -4.20 -0.88
N ILE A 53 -22.62 -5.18 -1.14
CA ILE A 53 -22.10 -5.45 -2.50
C ILE A 53 -23.23 -5.93 -3.42
N TRP A 54 -24.12 -6.78 -2.91
CA TRP A 54 -25.30 -7.20 -3.67
C TRP A 54 -26.25 -6.02 -3.91
N GLY A 55 -26.52 -5.22 -2.87
CA GLY A 55 -27.40 -4.06 -2.92
C GLY A 55 -26.94 -3.00 -3.91
N ASP A 56 -25.63 -2.70 -3.94
CA ASP A 56 -25.05 -1.74 -4.91
C ASP A 56 -25.39 -2.06 -6.37
N LYS A 57 -25.54 -3.36 -6.69
CA LYS A 57 -25.83 -3.84 -8.06
C LYS A 57 -27.31 -4.05 -8.34
N ASN A 58 -28.15 -4.23 -7.32
CA ASN A 58 -29.52 -4.74 -7.48
C ASN A 58 -30.60 -3.83 -6.85
N ASP A 59 -30.29 -3.14 -5.75
CA ASP A 59 -31.25 -2.35 -4.98
C ASP A 59 -30.55 -1.19 -4.24
N PRO A 60 -30.67 0.06 -4.74
CA PRO A 60 -30.05 1.24 -4.13
C PRO A 60 -30.44 1.46 -2.66
N SER A 61 -31.60 0.96 -2.19
CA SER A 61 -32.08 1.18 -0.83
C SER A 61 -31.15 0.60 0.24
N PHE A 62 -30.35 -0.42 -0.10
CA PHE A 62 -29.32 -0.97 0.79
C PHE A 62 -28.22 0.04 1.04
N PHE A 63 -27.79 0.74 -0.01
CA PHE A 63 -26.75 1.74 0.11
C PHE A 63 -27.30 3.02 0.75
N GLU A 64 -28.53 3.43 0.42
CA GLU A 64 -29.21 4.53 1.14
C GLU A 64 -29.25 4.27 2.65
N PHE A 65 -29.58 3.05 3.07
CA PHE A 65 -29.54 2.68 4.49
C PHE A 65 -28.12 2.78 5.08
N PHE A 66 -27.10 2.31 4.35
CA PHE A 66 -25.70 2.41 4.75
C PHE A 66 -25.24 3.86 4.98
N LEU A 67 -25.70 4.76 4.09
CA LEU A 67 -25.48 6.20 4.18
C LEU A 67 -26.17 6.79 5.41
N GLU A 68 -27.49 6.64 5.50
CA GLU A 68 -28.32 7.27 6.54
C GLU A 68 -27.91 6.87 7.96
N ASN A 69 -27.38 5.66 8.13
CA ASN A 69 -27.01 5.12 9.44
C ASN A 69 -25.51 5.23 9.74
N ASN A 70 -24.72 5.87 8.86
CA ASN A 70 -23.27 6.02 8.98
C ASN A 70 -22.57 4.74 9.44
N VAL A 71 -22.79 3.64 8.70
CA VAL A 71 -22.28 2.32 9.06
C VAL A 71 -20.75 2.29 9.20
N LEU A 72 -20.03 3.14 8.46
CA LEU A 72 -18.58 3.32 8.61
C LEU A 72 -18.19 3.78 10.02
N ALA A 73 -18.97 4.66 10.64
CA ALA A 73 -18.75 5.06 12.04
C ALA A 73 -18.95 3.89 13.02
N VAL A 74 -19.90 2.99 12.74
CA VAL A 74 -20.08 1.77 13.54
C VAL A 74 -18.86 0.87 13.44
N PHE A 75 -18.33 0.65 12.23
CA PHE A 75 -17.08 -0.09 12.05
C PHE A 75 -15.91 0.58 12.77
N TRP A 76 -15.76 1.90 12.63
CA TRP A 76 -14.71 2.65 13.34
C TRP A 76 -14.81 2.49 14.87
N ASN A 77 -16.02 2.58 15.42
CA ASN A 77 -16.25 2.39 16.84
C ASN A 77 -15.87 0.97 17.30
N ILE A 78 -16.18 -0.05 16.49
CA ILE A 78 -15.76 -1.43 16.77
C ILE A 78 -14.23 -1.53 16.77
N LEU A 79 -13.56 -0.94 15.78
CA LEU A 79 -12.09 -0.95 15.69
C LEU A 79 -11.45 -0.32 16.93
N ALA A 80 -11.94 0.85 17.36
CA ALA A 80 -11.43 1.59 18.50
C ALA A 80 -11.48 0.77 19.81
N HIS A 81 -12.47 -0.10 19.96
CA HIS A 81 -12.63 -0.96 21.15
C HIS A 81 -12.00 -2.35 20.99
N SER A 82 -11.40 -2.67 19.84
CA SER A 82 -10.87 -4.00 19.51
C SER A 82 -9.41 -4.21 19.90
N HIS A 83 -8.92 -3.55 20.96
CA HIS A 83 -7.49 -3.44 21.30
C HIS A 83 -6.68 -4.74 21.13
N SER A 84 -7.06 -5.82 21.84
CA SER A 84 -6.40 -7.13 21.78
C SER A 84 -7.06 -8.13 20.82
N LEU A 85 -8.14 -7.74 20.12
CA LEU A 85 -8.97 -8.62 19.31
C LEU A 85 -8.56 -8.59 17.84
N VAL A 86 -7.42 -9.21 17.52
CA VAL A 86 -6.83 -9.21 16.17
C VAL A 86 -7.84 -9.69 15.11
N GLN A 87 -8.64 -10.73 15.40
CA GLN A 87 -9.65 -11.26 14.48
C GLN A 87 -10.69 -10.21 14.04
N ILE A 88 -11.08 -9.30 14.95
CA ILE A 88 -12.02 -8.22 14.61
C ILE A 88 -11.33 -7.18 13.72
N LYS A 89 -10.08 -6.82 14.02
CA LYS A 89 -9.29 -5.91 13.18
C LYS A 89 -9.10 -6.46 11.76
N VAL A 90 -8.67 -7.72 11.67
CA VAL A 90 -8.51 -8.47 10.42
C VAL A 90 -9.81 -8.45 9.63
N GLN A 91 -10.93 -8.86 10.25
CA GLN A 91 -12.22 -8.89 9.55
C GLN A 91 -12.65 -7.51 9.09
N LEU A 92 -12.49 -6.47 9.91
CA LEU A 92 -12.90 -5.11 9.53
C LEU A 92 -12.11 -4.59 8.32
N VAL A 93 -10.78 -4.74 8.34
CA VAL A 93 -9.91 -4.32 7.23
C VAL A 93 -10.24 -5.13 5.98
N GLN A 94 -10.44 -6.44 6.11
CA GLN A 94 -10.84 -7.31 5.01
C GLN A 94 -12.21 -6.91 4.43
N THR A 95 -13.22 -6.71 5.29
CA THR A 95 -14.58 -6.32 4.91
C THR A 95 -14.57 -5.02 4.12
N LEU A 96 -13.86 -3.99 4.60
CA LEU A 96 -13.75 -2.71 3.90
C LEU A 96 -12.97 -2.82 2.59
N SER A 97 -11.89 -3.61 2.58
CA SER A 97 -11.13 -3.86 1.35
C SER A 97 -12.02 -4.48 0.26
N ILE A 98 -12.77 -5.53 0.60
CA ILE A 98 -13.69 -6.20 -0.34
C ILE A 98 -14.79 -5.23 -0.78
N LEU A 99 -15.37 -4.47 0.15
CA LEU A 99 -16.44 -3.52 -0.14
C LEU A 99 -15.99 -2.49 -1.19
N ILE A 100 -14.83 -1.85 -0.98
CA ILE A 100 -14.25 -0.86 -1.91
C ILE A 100 -13.88 -1.48 -3.26
N GLN A 101 -13.42 -2.73 -3.28
CA GLN A 101 -13.10 -3.43 -4.52
C GLN A 101 -14.34 -3.73 -5.36
N ASN A 102 -15.49 -4.02 -4.75
CA ASN A 102 -16.64 -4.59 -5.47
C ASN A 102 -17.82 -3.63 -5.68
N ILE A 103 -17.85 -2.48 -5.00
CA ILE A 103 -18.83 -1.43 -5.27
C ILE A 103 -18.50 -0.75 -6.60
N GLU A 104 -19.52 -0.50 -7.41
CA GLU A 104 -19.38 0.06 -8.76
C GLU A 104 -20.17 1.36 -8.92
N ALA A 105 -21.26 1.56 -8.18
CA ALA A 105 -22.06 2.78 -8.32
C ALA A 105 -21.25 4.01 -7.88
N GLY A 106 -21.13 5.00 -8.77
CA GLY A 106 -20.35 6.22 -8.54
C GLY A 106 -20.68 6.94 -7.22
N PRO A 107 -21.96 7.20 -6.89
CA PRO A 107 -22.35 7.80 -5.61
C PRO A 107 -21.88 6.97 -4.40
N SER A 108 -21.92 5.65 -4.51
CA SER A 108 -21.50 4.74 -3.45
C SER A 108 -19.99 4.80 -3.20
N VAL A 109 -19.19 4.77 -4.26
CA VAL A 109 -17.73 4.94 -4.19
C VAL A 109 -17.38 6.29 -3.58
N TYR A 110 -17.99 7.36 -4.09
CA TYR A 110 -17.72 8.72 -3.63
C TYR A 110 -18.01 8.89 -2.13
N TYR A 111 -19.12 8.35 -1.64
CA TYR A 111 -19.42 8.40 -0.21
C TYR A 111 -18.37 7.68 0.64
N ILE A 112 -18.01 6.45 0.27
CA ILE A 112 -17.05 5.68 1.06
C ILE A 112 -15.73 6.41 1.14
N LEU A 113 -15.22 6.92 0.00
CA LEU A 113 -13.93 7.59 -0.07
C LEU A 113 -13.92 9.00 0.55
N SER A 114 -15.03 9.74 0.48
CA SER A 114 -15.15 11.07 1.09
C SER A 114 -15.29 11.04 2.61
N ASN A 115 -15.54 9.87 3.19
CA ASN A 115 -15.65 9.71 4.63
C ASN A 115 -14.28 9.68 5.29
N ASP A 116 -14.04 10.60 6.23
CA ASP A 116 -12.76 10.70 6.94
C ASP A 116 -12.41 9.44 7.76
N HIS A 117 -13.37 8.56 8.05
CA HIS A 117 -13.11 7.25 8.63
C HIS A 117 -12.15 6.40 7.78
N ILE A 118 -12.13 6.53 6.45
CA ILE A 118 -11.17 5.81 5.60
C ILE A 118 -9.75 6.36 5.81
N ASN A 119 -9.58 7.69 5.85
CA ASN A 119 -8.29 8.30 6.15
C ASN A 119 -7.79 7.90 7.56
N ASN A 120 -8.69 7.89 8.54
CA ASN A 120 -8.37 7.47 9.90
C ASN A 120 -8.02 5.98 9.98
N LEU A 121 -8.65 5.14 9.15
CA LEU A 121 -8.31 3.73 9.02
C LEU A 121 -6.93 3.52 8.41
N ILE A 122 -6.56 4.30 7.38
CA ILE A 122 -5.20 4.24 6.80
C ILE A 122 -4.14 4.60 7.85
N ARG A 123 -4.39 5.65 8.64
CA ARG A 123 -3.46 6.14 9.68
C ARG A 123 -3.48 5.31 10.97
N HIS A 124 -4.44 4.39 11.12
CA HIS A 124 -4.58 3.61 12.33
C HIS A 124 -3.31 2.75 12.56
N PRO A 125 -2.71 2.76 13.76
CA PRO A 125 -1.48 2.03 14.05
C PRO A 125 -1.75 0.53 14.21
N PHE A 126 -1.90 -0.17 13.10
CA PHE A 126 -2.01 -1.62 13.08
C PHE A 126 -0.69 -2.28 13.45
N ASP A 127 -0.77 -3.42 14.13
CA ASP A 127 0.37 -4.30 14.35
C ASP A 127 0.62 -5.12 13.08
N LEU A 128 1.45 -4.57 12.19
CA LEU A 128 1.77 -5.17 10.89
C LEU A 128 2.77 -6.33 10.98
N SER A 129 3.18 -6.74 12.19
CA SER A 129 3.90 -8.01 12.38
C SER A 129 2.99 -9.23 12.19
N ASN A 130 1.66 -9.04 12.27
CA ASN A 130 0.70 -10.07 11.94
C ASN A 130 0.49 -10.14 10.41
N GLU A 131 1.02 -11.20 9.78
CA GLU A 131 0.97 -11.41 8.31
C GLU A 131 -0.45 -11.33 7.72
N GLU A 132 -1.45 -11.90 8.40
CA GLU A 132 -2.84 -11.89 7.93
C GLU A 132 -3.41 -10.47 7.91
N LEU A 133 -3.17 -9.69 8.98
CA LEU A 133 -3.58 -8.30 9.06
C LEU A 133 -2.83 -7.44 8.04
N LEU A 134 -1.53 -7.65 7.86
CA LEU A 134 -0.72 -6.97 6.86
C LEU A 134 -1.26 -7.22 5.45
N ALA A 135 -1.53 -8.48 5.08
CA ALA A 135 -2.06 -8.84 3.77
C ALA A 135 -3.39 -8.14 3.49
N HIS A 136 -4.30 -8.09 4.47
CA HIS A 136 -5.56 -7.37 4.33
C HIS A 136 -5.39 -5.85 4.30
N TYR A 137 -4.46 -5.30 5.08
CA TYR A 137 -4.17 -3.87 5.09
C TYR A 137 -3.60 -3.41 3.74
N VAL A 138 -2.61 -4.13 3.19
CA VAL A 138 -2.05 -3.86 1.85
C VAL A 138 -3.12 -4.00 0.77
N SER A 139 -4.00 -5.00 0.89
CA SER A 139 -5.15 -5.15 -0.01
C SER A 139 -6.12 -3.97 0.07
N LEU A 140 -6.38 -3.44 1.27
CA LEU A 140 -7.19 -2.24 1.48
C LEU A 140 -6.54 -1.02 0.83
N LEU A 141 -5.26 -0.76 1.07
CA LEU A 141 -4.54 0.36 0.46
C LEU A 141 -4.60 0.27 -1.07
N LYS A 142 -4.38 -0.92 -1.63
CA LYS A 142 -4.50 -1.18 -3.07
C LYS A 142 -5.92 -0.96 -3.58
N ALA A 143 -6.94 -1.42 -2.85
CA ALA A 143 -8.34 -1.21 -3.21
C ALA A 143 -8.68 0.28 -3.32
N ILE A 144 -8.22 1.08 -2.35
CA ILE A 144 -8.40 2.54 -2.35
C ILE A 144 -7.64 3.17 -3.53
N ALA A 145 -6.36 2.82 -3.70
CA ALA A 145 -5.49 3.40 -4.73
C ALA A 145 -6.05 3.21 -6.15
N LEU A 146 -6.68 2.06 -6.42
CA LEU A 146 -7.28 1.74 -7.71
C LEU A 146 -8.63 2.45 -7.95
N ARG A 147 -9.20 3.09 -6.92
CA ARG A 147 -10.41 3.92 -7.03
C ARG A 147 -10.09 5.41 -7.13
N LEU A 148 -8.82 5.80 -7.05
CA LEU A 148 -8.43 7.19 -7.15
C LEU A 148 -8.54 7.70 -8.59
N ASP A 149 -9.14 8.87 -8.71
CA ASP A 149 -9.24 9.66 -9.92
C ASP A 149 -9.14 11.16 -9.56
N GLU A 150 -9.26 12.03 -10.57
CA GLU A 150 -9.20 13.49 -10.40
C GLU A 150 -10.24 14.04 -9.39
N HIS A 151 -11.36 13.34 -9.21
CA HIS A 151 -12.46 13.80 -8.34
C HIS A 151 -12.41 13.24 -6.93
N THR A 152 -11.79 12.08 -6.74
CA THR A 152 -11.75 11.35 -5.45
C THR A 152 -10.44 11.51 -4.71
N VAL A 153 -9.33 11.80 -5.40
CA VAL A 153 -8.00 11.88 -4.76
C VAL A 153 -7.90 13.00 -3.71
N GLN A 154 -8.66 14.08 -3.90
CA GLN A 154 -8.70 15.22 -2.99
C GLN A 154 -9.20 14.84 -1.59
N PHE A 155 -9.98 13.76 -1.43
CA PHE A 155 -10.41 13.28 -0.10
C PHE A 155 -9.26 12.76 0.76
N PHE A 156 -8.15 12.35 0.14
CA PHE A 156 -7.01 11.76 0.84
C PHE A 156 -5.88 12.75 1.11
N ILE A 157 -5.96 13.95 0.53
CA ILE A 157 -4.99 15.03 0.74
C ILE A 157 -5.53 15.95 1.83
N ALA A 158 -4.89 15.92 2.99
CA ALA A 158 -5.14 16.94 4.01
C ALA A 158 -4.53 18.26 3.53
N SER A 159 -5.38 19.22 3.17
CA SER A 159 -4.94 20.58 2.87
C SER A 159 -4.44 21.25 4.15
N ALA A 160 -3.34 22.02 4.04
CA ALA A 160 -2.71 22.77 5.13
C ALA A 160 -3.66 23.75 5.87
N THR A 161 -4.87 23.95 5.35
CA THR A 161 -5.88 24.88 5.84
C THR A 161 -6.96 24.25 6.72
N ALA A 162 -7.04 22.91 6.80
CA ALA A 162 -8.14 22.21 7.46
C ALA A 162 -7.97 22.02 8.99
N GLU A 163 -6.78 22.28 9.55
CA GLU A 163 -6.57 22.27 10.99
C GLU A 163 -6.36 23.71 11.48
N GLY A 164 -7.32 24.22 12.25
CA GLY A 164 -7.37 25.58 12.80
C GLY A 164 -6.31 25.89 13.86
N VAL A 165 -5.03 25.71 13.52
CA VAL A 165 -3.88 26.21 14.29
C VAL A 165 -2.93 26.86 13.27
N GLY A 166 -2.73 28.18 13.40
CA GLY A 166 -1.98 29.00 12.46
C GLY A 166 -0.52 28.59 12.28
N GLY A 167 -0.28 27.61 11.41
CA GLY A 167 1.02 27.25 10.86
C GLY A 167 0.81 26.64 9.48
N ALA A 168 1.65 26.99 8.52
CA ALA A 168 1.68 26.34 7.21
C ALA A 168 2.02 24.86 7.39
N GLY A 169 1.02 24.02 7.62
CA GLY A 169 1.18 22.58 7.77
C GLY A 169 1.68 21.98 6.47
N VAL A 170 2.60 21.03 6.55
CA VAL A 170 2.97 20.22 5.40
C VAL A 170 1.71 19.43 4.99
N PRO A 171 1.26 19.50 3.73
CA PRO A 171 0.16 18.68 3.26
C PRO A 171 0.44 17.22 3.60
N ARG A 172 -0.59 16.43 3.92
CA ARG A 172 -0.41 15.00 4.22
C ARG A 172 -1.27 14.17 3.30
N PHE A 173 -0.70 13.10 2.76
CA PHE A 173 -1.41 12.15 1.93
C PHE A 173 -1.28 10.77 2.57
N ALA A 174 -2.28 10.41 3.40
CA ALA A 174 -2.21 9.23 4.26
C ALA A 174 -1.90 7.94 3.49
N LEU A 175 -2.52 7.77 2.33
CA LEU A 175 -2.32 6.58 1.48
C LEU A 175 -0.89 6.50 0.94
N PHE A 176 -0.36 7.63 0.47
CA PHE A 176 1.00 7.70 -0.06
C PHE A 176 2.03 7.45 1.04
N ASP A 177 1.90 8.16 2.16
CA ASP A 177 2.81 8.04 3.30
C ASP A 177 2.82 6.60 3.84
N ALA A 178 1.64 6.01 4.08
CA ALA A 178 1.52 4.62 4.54
C ALA A 178 2.16 3.62 3.57
N SER A 179 1.99 3.82 2.27
CA SER A 179 2.59 2.96 1.24
C SER A 179 4.11 3.01 1.28
N LEU A 180 4.71 4.20 1.44
CA LEU A 180 6.16 4.34 1.50
C LEU A 180 6.78 3.70 2.75
N THR A 181 6.04 3.60 3.86
CA THR A 181 6.54 2.86 5.04
C THR A 181 6.74 1.37 4.79
N LEU A 182 6.02 0.82 3.80
CA LEU A 182 6.08 -0.60 3.41
C LEU A 182 6.96 -0.84 2.18
N TRP A 183 7.71 0.17 1.72
CA TRP A 183 8.51 0.10 0.48
C TRP A 183 9.52 -1.05 0.48
N THR A 184 10.31 -1.16 1.54
CA THR A 184 11.38 -2.15 1.69
C THR A 184 10.95 -3.38 2.50
N HIS A 185 9.66 -3.74 2.44
CA HIS A 185 9.15 -4.92 3.15
C HIS A 185 9.82 -6.21 2.66
N GLU A 186 10.03 -7.19 3.53
CA GLU A 186 10.73 -8.44 3.19
C GLU A 186 9.98 -9.29 2.15
N GLU A 187 8.64 -9.31 2.24
CA GLU A 187 7.78 -10.02 1.30
C GLU A 187 7.66 -9.30 -0.06
N ARG A 188 7.99 -10.01 -1.14
CA ARG A 188 7.90 -9.49 -2.52
C ARG A 188 6.49 -9.07 -2.90
N MET A 189 5.46 -9.80 -2.44
CA MET A 189 4.07 -9.48 -2.75
C MET A 189 3.64 -8.13 -2.17
N VAL A 190 4.10 -7.80 -0.96
CA VAL A 190 3.87 -6.49 -0.33
C VAL A 190 4.54 -5.39 -1.15
N ARG A 191 5.81 -5.55 -1.53
CA ARG A 191 6.52 -4.59 -2.38
C ARG A 191 5.82 -4.35 -3.73
N THR A 192 5.38 -5.41 -4.39
CA THR A 192 4.63 -5.31 -5.66
C THR A 192 3.32 -4.55 -5.49
N ALA A 193 2.60 -4.76 -4.39
CA ALA A 193 1.38 -4.02 -4.10
C ALA A 193 1.66 -2.53 -3.81
N VAL A 194 2.70 -2.23 -3.02
CA VAL A 194 3.14 -0.84 -2.73
C VAL A 194 3.52 -0.11 -4.02
N ARG A 195 4.31 -0.73 -4.90
CA ARG A 195 4.66 -0.19 -6.22
C ARG A 195 3.40 0.10 -7.05
N THR A 196 2.43 -0.82 -7.05
CA THR A 196 1.13 -0.62 -7.74
C THR A 196 0.38 0.59 -7.17
N ILE A 197 0.35 0.75 -5.84
CA ILE A 197 -0.33 1.86 -5.17
C ILE A 197 0.33 3.20 -5.53
N VAL A 198 1.64 3.29 -5.38
CA VAL A 198 2.41 4.50 -5.69
C VAL A 198 2.27 4.89 -7.15
N LEU A 199 2.32 3.91 -8.07
CA LEU A 199 2.12 4.15 -9.50
C LEU A 199 0.69 4.64 -9.79
N SER A 200 -0.33 4.05 -9.15
CA SER A 200 -1.72 4.48 -9.28
C SER A 200 -1.87 5.95 -8.86
N ILE A 201 -1.27 6.32 -7.72
CA ILE A 201 -1.26 7.70 -7.23
C ILE A 201 -0.58 8.66 -8.22
N CYS A 202 0.59 8.30 -8.74
CA CYS A 202 1.34 9.14 -9.68
C CYS A 202 0.60 9.35 -11.00
N ARG A 203 -0.22 8.37 -11.43
CA ARG A 203 -1.02 8.44 -12.67
C ARG A 203 -2.24 9.35 -12.56
N VAL A 204 -2.66 9.75 -11.35
CA VAL A 204 -3.84 10.62 -11.20
C VAL A 204 -3.53 12.00 -11.80
N PRO A 205 -4.35 12.50 -12.75
CA PRO A 205 -4.11 13.76 -13.43
C PRO A 205 -4.51 14.99 -12.58
N ASP A 206 -4.03 15.05 -11.34
CA ASP A 206 -4.35 16.12 -10.39
C ASP A 206 -3.11 16.95 -10.02
N ALA A 207 -3.25 18.28 -10.05
CA ALA A 207 -2.14 19.19 -9.80
C ALA A 207 -1.63 19.16 -8.34
N ALA A 208 -2.53 18.99 -7.37
CA ALA A 208 -2.15 18.93 -5.95
C ALA A 208 -1.41 17.62 -5.64
N VAL A 209 -1.87 16.49 -6.21
CA VAL A 209 -1.17 15.20 -6.11
C VAL A 209 0.22 15.30 -6.70
N ARG A 210 0.36 15.81 -7.93
CA ARG A 210 1.65 15.93 -8.61
C ARG A 210 2.62 16.83 -7.85
N ALA A 211 2.14 17.97 -7.35
CA ALA A 211 2.94 18.86 -6.51
C ALA A 211 3.37 18.18 -5.21
N PHE A 212 2.46 17.43 -4.57
CA PHE A 212 2.76 16.69 -3.34
C PHE A 212 3.81 15.60 -3.55
N VAL A 213 3.63 14.75 -4.56
CA VAL A 213 4.57 13.66 -4.87
C VAL A 213 5.93 14.22 -5.30
N SER A 214 5.95 15.28 -6.12
CA SER A 214 7.19 15.94 -6.54
C SER A 214 7.94 16.63 -5.39
N ALA A 215 7.21 17.11 -4.38
CA ALA A 215 7.79 17.69 -3.17
C ALA A 215 8.29 16.63 -2.17
N SER A 216 7.89 15.36 -2.34
CA SER A 216 8.29 14.27 -1.46
C SER A 216 9.73 13.85 -1.73
N ALA A 217 10.62 14.13 -0.78
CA ALA A 217 11.99 13.59 -0.80
C ALA A 217 12.03 12.07 -0.50
N THR A 218 11.03 11.56 0.24
CA THR A 218 11.00 10.18 0.71
C THR A 218 10.97 9.16 -0.43
N LEU A 219 10.14 9.39 -1.46
CA LEU A 219 10.00 8.46 -2.59
C LEU A 219 11.33 8.25 -3.36
N PRO A 220 12.02 9.30 -3.85
CA PRO A 220 13.36 9.15 -4.43
C PRO A 220 14.33 8.43 -3.49
N ASP A 221 14.31 8.74 -2.19
CA ASP A 221 15.25 8.21 -1.22
C ASP A 221 15.08 6.72 -0.99
N VAL A 222 13.84 6.24 -0.75
CA VAL A 222 13.57 4.81 -0.54
C VAL A 222 13.84 4.00 -1.79
N MET A 223 13.52 4.54 -2.98
CA MET A 223 13.73 3.86 -4.25
C MET A 223 15.22 3.74 -4.58
N ILE A 224 16.00 4.82 -4.45
CA ILE A 224 17.46 4.77 -4.68
C ILE A 224 18.13 3.86 -3.65
N SER A 225 17.66 3.87 -2.40
CA SER A 225 18.19 2.98 -1.36
C SER A 225 17.90 1.51 -1.67
N SER A 226 16.69 1.18 -2.17
CA SER A 226 16.33 -0.17 -2.62
C SER A 226 17.22 -0.62 -3.78
N LEU A 227 17.39 0.23 -4.80
CA LEU A 227 18.25 -0.05 -5.95
C LEU A 227 19.72 -0.29 -5.56
N ARG A 228 20.24 0.50 -4.61
CA ARG A 228 21.58 0.30 -4.07
C ARG A 228 21.70 -1.04 -3.35
N ALA A 229 20.69 -1.42 -2.57
CA ALA A 229 20.67 -2.70 -1.86
C ALA A 229 20.65 -3.88 -2.84
N ASP A 230 19.77 -3.85 -3.85
CA ASP A 230 19.67 -4.89 -4.87
C ASP A 230 20.97 -5.00 -5.69
N TYR A 231 21.56 -3.86 -6.06
CA TYR A 231 22.87 -3.84 -6.74
C TYR A 231 24.00 -4.39 -5.86
N ALA A 232 24.05 -4.03 -4.58
CA ALA A 232 25.05 -4.56 -3.65
C ALA A 232 24.89 -6.08 -3.44
N ALA A 233 23.65 -6.58 -3.36
CA ALA A 233 23.38 -8.01 -3.29
C ALA A 233 23.88 -8.74 -4.55
N LEU A 234 23.68 -8.16 -5.73
CA LEU A 234 24.20 -8.68 -7.00
C LEU A 234 25.74 -8.73 -7.00
N LEU A 235 26.42 -7.64 -6.60
CA LEU A 235 27.89 -7.60 -6.52
C LEU A 235 28.44 -8.66 -5.56
N ASN A 236 27.84 -8.78 -4.37
CA ASN A 236 28.23 -9.78 -3.38
C ASN A 236 28.02 -11.19 -3.94
N GLY A 237 26.90 -11.44 -4.62
CA GLY A 237 26.63 -12.70 -5.32
C GLY A 237 27.72 -13.05 -6.32
N MET A 238 28.14 -12.09 -7.16
CA MET A 238 29.24 -12.31 -8.12
C MET A 238 30.58 -12.60 -7.45
N SER A 239 30.89 -11.95 -6.32
CA SER A 239 32.16 -12.13 -5.62
C SER A 239 32.30 -13.49 -4.91
N VAL A 240 31.17 -14.09 -4.52
CA VAL A 240 31.11 -15.37 -3.80
C VAL A 240 30.80 -16.54 -4.74
N ALA A 241 30.36 -16.25 -5.98
CA ALA A 241 29.92 -17.26 -6.93
C ALA A 241 31.00 -18.30 -7.23
N THR A 242 30.65 -19.57 -7.02
CA THR A 242 31.42 -20.74 -7.44
C THR A 242 30.72 -21.43 -8.62
N ASN A 243 31.32 -22.47 -9.19
CA ASN A 243 30.70 -23.26 -10.26
C ASN A 243 29.39 -23.88 -9.76
N GLY A 244 28.24 -23.27 -10.12
CA GLY A 244 26.90 -23.72 -9.73
C GLY A 244 25.98 -22.63 -9.16
N ASP A 245 26.48 -21.44 -8.82
CA ASP A 245 25.69 -20.34 -8.24
C ASP A 245 24.95 -19.46 -9.27
N GLY A 246 24.84 -19.90 -10.52
CA GLY A 246 24.21 -19.14 -11.62
C GLY A 246 22.77 -18.74 -11.32
N GLU A 247 21.97 -19.65 -10.74
CA GLU A 247 20.56 -19.40 -10.42
C GLU A 247 20.39 -18.26 -9.41
N ARG A 248 21.25 -18.16 -8.39
CA ARG A 248 21.19 -17.08 -7.39
C ARG A 248 21.56 -15.73 -7.99
N LEU A 249 22.53 -15.73 -8.91
CA LEU A 249 22.92 -14.52 -9.62
C LEU A 249 21.80 -14.04 -10.54
N ASP A 250 21.14 -14.96 -11.24
CA ASP A 250 19.99 -14.68 -12.09
C ASP A 250 18.81 -14.14 -11.27
N GLU A 251 18.53 -14.70 -10.08
CA GLU A 251 17.52 -14.17 -9.16
C GLU A 251 17.83 -12.74 -8.70
N ALA A 252 19.07 -12.47 -8.30
CA ALA A 252 19.50 -11.13 -7.88
C ALA A 252 19.42 -10.11 -9.04
N LEU A 253 19.81 -10.54 -10.26
CA LEU A 253 19.70 -9.72 -11.46
C LEU A 253 18.24 -9.41 -11.80
N GLN A 254 17.36 -10.41 -11.70
CA GLN A 254 15.94 -10.24 -11.97
C GLN A 254 15.29 -9.25 -10.99
N LEU A 255 15.67 -9.28 -9.70
CA LEU A 255 15.17 -8.31 -8.71
C LEU A 255 15.59 -6.88 -9.05
N LEU A 256 16.85 -6.68 -9.44
CA LEU A 256 17.35 -5.38 -9.86
C LEU A 256 16.64 -4.89 -11.14
N LEU A 257 16.44 -5.77 -12.11
CA LEU A 257 15.73 -5.45 -13.35
C LEU A 257 14.27 -5.06 -13.08
N ASP A 258 13.58 -5.80 -12.20
CA ASP A 258 12.20 -5.47 -11.80
C ASP A 258 12.11 -4.05 -11.21
N GLU A 259 13.06 -3.65 -10.37
CA GLU A 259 13.11 -2.29 -9.79
C GLU A 259 13.43 -1.22 -10.85
N MET A 260 14.26 -1.54 -11.84
CA MET A 260 14.52 -0.66 -13.00
C MET A 260 13.31 -0.50 -13.91
N TYR A 261 12.56 -1.57 -14.18
CA TYR A 261 11.30 -1.48 -14.92
C TYR A 261 10.29 -0.61 -14.16
N PHE A 262 10.17 -0.82 -12.84
CA PHE A 262 9.30 0.02 -12.03
C PHE A 262 9.75 1.50 -12.02
N PHE A 263 11.06 1.78 -11.96
CA PHE A 263 11.58 3.14 -12.08
C PHE A 263 11.17 3.78 -13.41
N ASN A 264 11.27 3.03 -14.52
CA ASN A 264 10.81 3.50 -15.82
C ASN A 264 9.30 3.80 -15.81
N ASP A 265 8.47 2.89 -15.31
CA ASP A 265 7.02 3.10 -15.19
C ASP A 265 6.68 4.35 -14.39
N LEU A 266 7.46 4.65 -13.34
CA LEU A 266 7.29 5.83 -12.51
C LEU A 266 7.67 7.12 -13.25
N LEU A 267 8.73 7.09 -14.08
CA LEU A 267 9.11 8.22 -14.93
C LEU A 267 8.06 8.51 -16.01
N GLU A 268 7.41 7.47 -16.55
CA GLU A 268 6.34 7.59 -17.53
C GLU A 268 5.02 8.08 -16.91
N ALA A 269 4.72 7.64 -15.68
CA ALA A 269 3.53 8.07 -14.94
C ALA A 269 3.67 9.47 -14.35
N GLY A 270 4.89 9.86 -13.96
CA GLY A 270 5.19 11.14 -13.35
C GLY A 270 5.00 12.33 -14.29
N ASP A 271 4.80 13.50 -13.70
CA ASP A 271 4.93 14.73 -14.46
C ASP A 271 6.41 15.09 -14.68
N GLY A 272 6.67 16.08 -15.53
CA GLY A 272 8.05 16.47 -15.83
C GLY A 272 8.85 16.90 -14.59
N LEU A 273 8.20 17.38 -13.53
CA LEU A 273 8.88 17.76 -12.27
C LEU A 273 9.32 16.52 -11.49
N LEU A 274 8.39 15.57 -11.26
CA LEU A 274 8.70 14.32 -10.58
C LEU A 274 9.78 13.54 -11.33
N SER A 275 9.64 13.39 -12.65
CA SER A 275 10.59 12.62 -13.47
C SER A 275 11.99 13.25 -13.46
N ASN A 276 12.09 14.57 -13.51
CA ASN A 276 13.39 15.26 -13.37
C ASN A 276 14.00 15.06 -11.99
N HIS A 277 13.19 15.12 -10.92
CA HIS A 277 13.68 14.93 -9.56
C HIS A 277 14.19 13.50 -9.32
N LEU A 278 13.42 12.50 -9.78
CA LEU A 278 13.77 11.09 -9.73
C LEU A 278 15.04 10.80 -10.55
N LEU A 279 15.13 11.31 -11.78
CA LEU A 279 16.29 11.12 -12.64
C LEU A 279 17.54 11.80 -12.08
N SER A 280 17.42 13.03 -11.57
CA SER A 280 18.52 13.72 -10.92
C SER A 280 19.04 12.93 -9.71
N GLY A 281 18.13 12.44 -8.86
CA GLY A 281 18.49 11.59 -7.74
C GLY A 281 19.18 10.30 -8.18
N PHE A 282 18.62 9.60 -9.15
CA PHE A 282 19.17 8.36 -9.70
C PHE A 282 20.57 8.57 -10.27
N LEU A 283 20.78 9.60 -11.09
CA LEU A 283 22.09 9.89 -11.67
C LEU A 283 23.12 10.29 -10.61
N THR A 284 22.76 11.23 -9.72
CA THR A 284 23.72 11.79 -8.75
C THR A 284 24.04 10.84 -7.60
N ARG A 285 23.07 10.01 -7.19
CA ARG A 285 23.19 9.15 -6.00
C ARG A 285 23.44 7.69 -6.36
N LEU A 286 23.05 7.20 -7.52
CA LEU A 286 23.33 5.83 -7.93
C LEU A 286 24.39 5.77 -9.03
N VAL A 287 24.10 6.31 -10.21
CA VAL A 287 24.93 6.08 -11.41
C VAL A 287 26.32 6.70 -11.30
N LEU A 288 26.42 7.99 -10.96
CA LEU A 288 27.71 8.69 -10.89
C LEU A 288 28.66 8.06 -9.86
N PRO A 289 28.25 7.75 -8.62
CA PRO A 289 29.10 7.03 -7.67
C PRO A 289 29.61 5.69 -8.20
N LEU A 290 28.76 4.94 -8.90
CA LEU A 290 29.14 3.64 -9.49
C LEU A 290 30.13 3.77 -10.65
N LEU A 291 30.01 4.83 -11.46
CA LEU A 291 30.96 5.10 -12.55
C LEU A 291 32.30 5.64 -12.05
N VAL A 292 32.30 6.37 -10.93
CA VAL A 292 33.51 6.99 -10.36
C VAL A 292 34.27 6.03 -9.44
N ALA A 293 33.59 5.12 -8.72
CA ALA A 293 34.24 4.20 -7.78
C ALA A 293 35.43 3.40 -8.37
N PRO A 294 35.38 2.90 -9.62
CA PRO A 294 36.53 2.23 -10.25
C PRO A 294 37.72 3.16 -10.53
N LEU A 295 37.47 4.48 -10.63
CA LEU A 295 38.49 5.50 -10.93
C LEU A 295 39.17 6.05 -9.66
N THR A 296 38.61 5.78 -8.48
CA THR A 296 39.24 6.17 -7.22
C THR A 296 40.29 5.12 -6.80
N PRO A 297 41.57 5.52 -6.58
CA PRO A 297 42.61 4.58 -6.19
C PRO A 297 42.28 3.89 -4.88
N LEU A 298 42.51 2.57 -4.81
CA LEU A 298 42.35 1.76 -3.60
C LEU A 298 43.17 2.40 -2.47
N PRO A 299 42.63 2.57 -1.25
CA PRO A 299 43.39 3.10 -0.13
C PRO A 299 44.70 2.31 0.07
N PRO A 300 45.83 2.98 0.34
CA PRO A 300 47.15 2.34 0.37
C PRO A 300 47.29 1.20 1.40
N HIS A 301 46.38 1.12 2.37
CA HIS A 301 46.33 0.04 3.37
C HIS A 301 45.69 -1.26 2.86
N LEU A 302 45.03 -1.25 1.70
CA LEU A 302 44.44 -2.43 1.04
C LEU A 302 45.18 -2.82 -0.25
N ALA A 303 46.21 -2.08 -0.64
CA ALA A 303 47.04 -2.40 -1.80
C ALA A 303 47.88 -3.65 -1.49
N LEU A 304 47.80 -4.67 -2.36
CA LEU A 304 48.64 -5.87 -2.26
C LEU A 304 50.12 -5.47 -2.29
N PRO A 305 50.97 -6.06 -1.43
CA PRO A 305 52.41 -5.77 -1.46
C PRO A 305 52.98 -6.19 -2.82
N PRO A 306 53.98 -5.45 -3.35
CA PRO A 306 54.61 -5.78 -4.62
C PRO A 306 55.22 -7.19 -4.56
N PRO A 307 55.22 -7.94 -5.69
CA PRO A 307 55.81 -9.28 -5.72
C PRO A 307 57.30 -9.22 -5.35
N PRO A 308 57.81 -10.21 -4.59
CA PRO A 308 59.21 -10.25 -4.23
C PRO A 308 60.09 -10.32 -5.49
N PRO A 309 61.28 -9.69 -5.47
CA PRO A 309 62.19 -9.70 -6.60
C PRO A 309 62.56 -11.14 -6.99
N PRO A 310 62.75 -11.42 -8.29
CA PRO A 310 63.13 -12.75 -8.74
C PRO A 310 64.44 -13.16 -8.08
N LEU A 311 64.45 -14.36 -7.50
CA LEU A 311 65.66 -14.95 -6.92
C LEU A 311 66.74 -15.05 -7.99
N VAL A 312 67.82 -14.29 -7.81
CA VAL A 312 69.01 -14.40 -8.63
C VAL A 312 69.60 -15.78 -8.35
N ALA A 313 69.55 -16.66 -9.34
CA ALA A 313 70.22 -17.95 -9.29
C ALA A 313 71.73 -17.71 -9.17
N ILE A 314 72.33 -18.21 -8.08
CA ILE A 314 73.78 -18.31 -7.88
C ILE A 314 74.27 -19.60 -8.52
#